data_AF-A0A7C5Y7Y0-F1
#
_entry.id   AF-A0A7C5Y7Y0-F1
#
_cell.length_a   1.000
_cell.length_b   1.000
_cell.length_c   1.000
_cell.angle_alpha   90.00
_cell.angle_beta   90.00
_cell.angle_gamma   90.00
#
_symmetry.space_group_name_H-M   'P 1'
#
loop_
_entity.id
_entity.type
_entity.pdbx_description
1 polymer ?
#
loop_
_entity_poly.entity_id
_entity_poly.type
_entity_poly.pdbx_seq_one_letter_code
_entity_poly.pdbx_strand_id
1 'polypeptide(L)' 'MIRIFNTISRSFEPFQPLNPPVVTMYVCGPTVYDVAHLG' A
#
# COMPACT_ATOMS: atom_id res chain seq x y z
N MET A 1 -9.79 15.32 -0.03
CA MET A 1 -9.65 14.27 -1.07
C MET A 1 -8.29 13.62 -0.91
N ILE A 2 -8.22 12.29 -0.81
CA ILE A 2 -6.96 11.57 -0.59
C ILE A 2 -6.25 11.38 -1.94
N ARG A 3 -4.93 11.55 -1.96
CA ARG A 3 -4.06 11.24 -3.11
C ARG A 3 -2.92 10.33 -2.66
N ILE A 4 -2.56 9.34 -3.48
CA ILE A 4 -1.49 8.38 -3.21
C ILE A 4 -0.46 8.47 -4.34
N PHE A 5 0.82 8.35 -4.01
CA PHE A 5 1.86 8.22 -5.02
C PHE A 5 1.80 6.81 -5.63
N ASN A 6 1.51 6.73 -6.92
CA ASN A 6 1.47 5.48 -7.65
C ASN A 6 2.82 5.23 -8.31
N THR A 7 3.58 4.24 -7.83
CA THR A 7 4.90 3.89 -8.38
C THR A 7 4.86 3.49 -9.85
N ILE A 8 3.74 2.92 -10.33
CA ILE A 8 3.59 2.49 -11.73
C ILE A 8 3.58 3.71 -12.67
N SER A 9 2.87 4.79 -12.31
CA SER A 9 2.81 6.02 -13.11
C SER A 9 3.83 7.07 -12.68
N ARG A 10 4.49 6.89 -11.52
CA ARG A 10 5.42 7.82 -10.88
C ARG A 10 4.80 9.20 -10.60
N SER A 11 3.53 9.21 -10.21
CA SER A 11 2.79 10.45 -9.98
C SER A 11 1.83 10.33 -8.80
N PHE A 12 1.37 11.48 -8.28
CA PHE A 12 0.29 11.52 -7.28
C PHE A 12 -1.07 11.40 -7.97
N GLU A 13 -1.80 10.33 -7.66
CA GLU A 13 -3.13 10.05 -8.21
C GLU A 13 -4.21 10.17 -7.13
N PRO A 14 -5.44 10.58 -7.46
CA PRO A 14 -6.56 10.53 -6.52
C PRO A 14 -6.86 9.08 -6.12
N PHE A 15 -6.98 8.82 -4.82
CA PHE A 15 -7.38 7.50 -4.34
C PHE A 15 -8.88 7.28 -4.54
N GLN A 16 -9.23 6.23 -5.28
CA GLN A 16 -10.61 5.79 -5.49
C GLN A 16 -10.70 4.28 -5.24
N PRO A 17 -11.49 3.80 -4.27
CA PRO A 17 -11.62 2.38 -3.98
C PRO A 17 -12.34 1.67 -5.13
N LEU A 18 -11.90 0.45 -5.43
CA LEU A 18 -12.50 -0.38 -6.48
C LEU A 18 -13.94 -0.82 -6.13
N ASN A 19 -14.24 -1.06 -4.85
CA ASN A 19 -15.56 -1.48 -4.37
C ASN A 19 -15.97 -0.72 -3.10
N PRO A 20 -16.50 0.52 -3.19
CA PRO A 20 -16.88 1.30 -2.03
C PRO A 20 -17.94 0.57 -1.15
N PRO A 21 -17.83 0.64 0.20
CA PRO A 21 -16.84 1.39 0.98
C PRO A 21 -15.55 0.59 1.28
N VAL A 22 -15.36 -0.57 0.65
CA VAL A 22 -14.30 -1.53 0.95
C VAL A 22 -13.00 -1.20 0.22
N VAL A 23 -11.88 -1.33 0.93
CA VAL A 23 -10.52 -1.21 0.40
C VAL A 23 -9.80 -2.52 0.64
N THR A 24 -9.18 -3.09 -0.41
CA THR A 24 -8.25 -4.21 -0.28
C THR A 24 -6.82 -3.70 -0.34
N MET A 25 -6.00 -4.05 0.65
CA MET A 25 -4.60 -3.65 0.73
C MET A 25 -3.74 -4.87 1.06
N TYR A 26 -2.63 -5.03 0.35
CA TYR A 26 -1.65 -6.08 0.59
C TYR A 26 -0.28 -5.45 0.84
N VAL A 27 0.43 -5.96 1.84
CA VAL A 27 1.82 -5.62 2.14
C VAL A 27 2.56 -6.91 2.38
N CYS A 28 3.77 -7.03 1.82
CA CYS A 28 4.61 -8.18 2.07
C CYS A 28 4.95 -8.28 3.56
N GLY A 29 4.94 -9.50 4.10
CA GLY A 29 5.43 -9.76 5.46
C GLY A 29 6.96 -9.87 5.53
N PRO A 30 7.52 -10.00 6.75
CA PRO A 30 8.94 -10.28 6.94
C PRO A 30 9.27 -11.74 6.61
N THR A 31 10.56 -12.01 6.36
CA THR A 31 11.10 -13.37 6.35
C THR A 31 11.33 -13.84 7.79
N VAL A 32 10.78 -14.99 8.18
CA VAL A 32 10.64 -15.43 9.60
C VAL A 32 11.78 -16.27 10.16
N TYR A 33 12.99 -16.17 9.59
CA TYR A 33 14.15 -16.94 10.06
C TYR A 33 14.91 -16.28 11.23
N ASP A 34 14.60 -15.03 11.55
CA ASP A 34 15.25 -14.27 12.64
C ASP A 34 14.29 -13.21 13.21
N VAL A 35 14.71 -12.54 14.29
CA VAL A 35 13.98 -11.44 14.92
C VAL A 35 13.86 -10.23 13.99
N ALA A 36 12.68 -9.60 13.98
CA ALA A 36 12.48 -8.35 13.24
C ALA A 36 13.39 -7.25 13.79
N HIS A 37 13.93 -6.42 12.89
CA HIS A 37 14.70 -5.22 13.23
C HIS A 37 13.78 -3.98 13.20
N LEU A 38 14.34 -2.79 13.49
CA LEU A 38 13.58 -1.53 13.60
C LEU A 38 12.93 -1.05 12.27
N GLY A 39 13.24 -1.71 11.15
CA GLY A 39 12.76 -1.35 9.82
C GLY A 39 11.26 -1.56 9.61
#